data_AF-A0A090V2W9-F1
#
_entry.id   AF-A0A090V2W9-F1
#
_cell.length_a   1.000
_cell.length_b   1.000
_cell.length_c   1.000
_cell.angle_alpha   90.00
_cell.angle_beta   90.00
_cell.angle_gamma   90.00
#
_symmetry.space_group_name_H-M   'P 1'
#
loop_
_entity.id
_entity.type
_entity.pdbx_description
1 polymer ?
#
loop_
_entity_poly.entity_id
_entity_poly.type
_entity_poly.pdbx_seq_one_letter_code
_entity_poly.pdbx_strand_id
1 'polypeptide(L)'
;MKNFGWLLSLIGVLLGIYALLMDVTVPVGDGTNVVNFGLLSLRQNLVIIAGFLFLGGLIVSALRRKRNVPVVDFTELERIDAKYFVIQADGGERLDILAIDRVTLMLLGKYSKSSVSDIMLMNRPLIDKWLTSLPVELQKDFRRQLEIRLKENS
;
A
#
# COMPACT_ATOMS: atom_id res chain seq x y z
N MET A 1 -4.20 3.70 -3.37
CA MET A 1 -3.46 4.83 -2.76
C MET A 1 -1.94 4.65 -2.70
N LYS A 2 -1.38 3.42 -2.77
CA LYS A 2 0.06 3.14 -2.58
C LYS A 2 1.01 3.92 -3.51
N ASN A 3 0.55 4.30 -4.71
CA ASN A 3 1.38 5.00 -5.70
C ASN A 3 0.98 6.47 -5.90
N PHE A 4 -0.04 6.96 -5.18
CA PHE A 4 -0.60 8.29 -5.43
C PHE A 4 0.36 9.40 -4.98
N GLY A 5 0.98 9.26 -3.80
CA GLY A 5 1.99 10.21 -3.31
C GLY A 5 3.24 10.27 -4.20
N TRP A 6 3.69 9.12 -4.70
CA TRP A 6 4.80 9.05 -5.65
C TRP A 6 4.47 9.68 -7.00
N LEU A 7 3.27 9.43 -7.53
CA LEU A 7 2.81 10.06 -8.77
C LEU A 7 2.72 11.59 -8.64
N LEU A 8 2.17 12.07 -7.52
CA LEU A 8 2.08 13.50 -7.22
C LEU A 8 3.48 14.14 -7.12
N SER A 9 4.42 13.42 -6.50
CA SER A 9 5.81 13.88 -6.41
C SER A 9 6.46 13.98 -7.79
N LEU A 10 6.25 12.98 -8.64
CA LEU A 10 6.78 12.95 -10.01
C LEU A 10 6.24 14.12 -10.85
N ILE A 11 4.94 14.41 -10.75
CA ILE A 11 4.33 15.56 -11.42
C ILE A 11 4.98 16.86 -10.95
N GLY A 12 5.23 17.02 -9.64
CA GLY A 12 5.95 18.17 -9.10
C GLY A 12 7.34 18.33 -9.71
N VAL A 13 8.11 17.25 -9.82
CA VAL A 13 9.45 17.29 -10.45
C VAL A 13 9.37 17.70 -11.93
N LEU A 14 8.46 17.10 -12.71
CA LEU A 14 8.31 17.42 -14.12
C LEU A 14 7.90 18.89 -14.33
N LEU A 15 6.97 19.38 -13.53
CA LEU A 15 6.56 20.79 -13.55
C LEU A 15 7.70 21.73 -13.18
N GLY A 16 8.53 21.35 -12.19
CA GLY A 16 9.71 22.11 -11.78
C GLY A 16 10.75 22.21 -12.90
N ILE A 17 11.04 21.09 -13.57
CA ILE A 17 11.95 21.07 -14.74
C ILE A 17 11.39 21.97 -15.85
N TYR A 18 10.10 21.83 -16.17
CA TYR A 18 9.44 22.68 -17.17
C TYR A 18 9.57 24.16 -16.83
N ALA A 19 9.30 24.54 -15.58
CA ALA A 19 9.41 25.93 -15.14
C ALA A 19 10.85 26.44 -15.26
N LEU A 20 11.86 25.65 -14.86
CA LEU A 20 13.26 26.07 -14.95
C LEU A 20 13.75 26.26 -16.39
N LEU A 21 13.20 25.51 -17.34
CA LEU A 21 13.51 25.62 -18.77
C LEU A 21 12.73 26.72 -19.49
N MET A 22 11.76 27.36 -18.82
CA MET A 22 10.95 28.41 -19.41
C MET A 22 11.80 29.66 -19.73
N ASP A 23 11.79 30.07 -21.00
CA ASP A 23 12.35 31.35 -21.42
C ASP A 23 11.48 32.49 -20.89
N VAL A 24 12.14 33.44 -20.23
CA VAL A 24 11.50 34.62 -19.62
C VAL A 24 11.85 35.90 -20.38
N THR A 25 12.56 35.78 -21.49
CA THR A 25 13.01 36.91 -22.29
C THR A 25 12.12 37.16 -23.50
N VAL A 26 12.04 38.42 -23.92
CA VAL A 26 11.27 38.85 -25.10
C VAL A 26 12.15 39.77 -25.93
N PRO A 27 12.18 39.60 -27.27
CA PRO A 27 12.93 40.47 -28.15
C PRO A 27 12.35 41.88 -28.15
N VAL A 28 13.25 42.86 -28.13
CA VAL A 28 12.97 44.27 -28.35
C VAL A 28 13.56 44.69 -29.69
N GLY A 29 12.95 45.69 -30.34
CA GLY A 29 13.22 46.05 -31.74
C GLY A 29 14.65 46.53 -32.06
N ASP A 30 15.53 46.60 -31.06
CA ASP A 30 16.96 46.91 -31.18
C ASP A 30 17.85 45.66 -31.31
N GLY A 31 17.25 44.47 -31.42
CA GLY A 31 17.98 43.20 -31.53
C GLY A 31 18.44 42.62 -30.20
N THR A 32 18.11 43.27 -29.07
CA THR A 32 18.35 42.73 -27.73
C THR A 32 17.11 42.01 -27.19
N ASN A 33 17.29 41.25 -26.11
CA ASN A 33 16.19 40.64 -25.37
C ASN A 33 16.12 41.26 -23.98
N VAL A 34 14.90 41.54 -23.52
CA VAL A 34 14.66 42.00 -22.15
C VAL A 34 13.91 40.94 -21.36
N VAL A 35 14.14 40.88 -20.05
CA VAL A 35 13.39 39.98 -19.17
C VAL A 35 11.96 40.51 -19.01
N ASN A 36 10.99 39.67 -19.30
CA ASN A 36 9.59 39.95 -19.07
C ASN A 36 9.23 39.56 -17.64
N PHE A 37 8.89 40.56 -16.81
CA PHE A 37 8.51 40.35 -15.41
C PHE A 37 7.26 39.47 -15.25
N GLY A 38 6.31 39.50 -16.20
CA GLY A 38 5.16 38.62 -16.19
C GLY A 38 5.55 37.15 -16.40
N LEU A 39 6.43 36.87 -17.37
CA LEU A 39 6.97 35.53 -17.60
C LEU A 39 7.85 35.06 -16.43
N LEU A 40 8.63 35.98 -15.84
CA LEU A 40 9.43 35.69 -14.65
C LEU A 40 8.56 35.33 -13.45
N SER A 41 7.48 36.08 -13.22
CA SER A 41 6.49 35.80 -12.16
C SER A 41 5.79 34.46 -12.40
N LEU A 42 5.39 34.17 -13.64
CA LEU A 42 4.81 32.88 -14.00
C LEU A 42 5.79 31.73 -13.71
N ARG A 43 7.05 31.86 -14.12
CA ARG A 43 8.10 30.88 -13.84
C ARG A 43 8.24 30.62 -12.34
N GLN A 44 8.30 31.69 -11.55
CA GLN A 44 8.44 31.59 -10.11
C GLN A 44 7.23 30.89 -9.46
N ASN A 45 6.01 31.24 -9.89
CA ASN A 45 4.79 30.60 -9.39
C ASN A 45 4.76 29.11 -9.73
N LEU A 46 5.15 28.72 -10.95
CA LEU A 46 5.24 27.31 -11.35
C LEU A 46 6.27 26.55 -10.51
N VAL A 47 7.45 27.14 -10.22
CA VAL A 47 8.45 26.55 -9.33
C VAL A 47 7.90 26.36 -7.91
N ILE A 48 7.17 27.34 -7.39
CA ILE A 48 6.55 27.24 -6.06
C ILE A 48 5.52 26.10 -6.04
N ILE A 49 4.61 26.06 -7.02
CA ILE A 49 3.59 25.00 -7.14
C ILE A 49 4.25 23.63 -7.27
N ALA A 50 5.28 23.51 -8.11
CA ALA A 50 6.08 22.29 -8.25
C ALA A 50 6.66 21.81 -6.92
N GLY A 51 7.21 22.73 -6.12
CA GLY A 51 7.72 22.45 -4.78
C GLY A 51 6.65 21.90 -3.83
N PHE A 52 5.47 22.53 -3.81
CA PHE A 52 4.34 22.06 -3.00
C PHE A 52 3.83 20.69 -3.45
N LEU A 53 3.72 20.43 -4.76
CA LEU A 53 3.32 19.12 -5.29
C LEU A 53 4.32 18.04 -4.91
N PHE A 54 5.62 18.33 -5.03
CA PHE A 54 6.69 17.43 -4.65
C PHE A 54 6.65 17.08 -3.15
N LEU A 55 6.66 18.11 -2.30
CA LEU A 55 6.63 17.93 -0.84
C LEU A 55 5.34 17.26 -0.38
N GLY A 56 4.19 17.69 -0.91
CA GLY A 56 2.89 17.08 -0.60
C GLY A 56 2.85 15.60 -0.99
N GLY A 57 3.38 15.25 -2.16
CA GLY A 57 3.50 13.87 -2.60
C GLY A 57 4.38 13.02 -1.67
N LEU A 58 5.53 13.55 -1.24
CA LEU A 58 6.41 12.87 -0.28
C LEU A 58 5.73 12.68 1.07
N ILE A 59 5.06 13.71 1.60
CA ILE A 59 4.33 13.64 2.87
C ILE A 59 3.24 12.56 2.78
N VAL A 60 2.41 12.56 1.73
CA VAL A 60 1.37 11.55 1.53
C VAL A 60 1.96 10.14 1.41
N SER A 61 3.11 10.00 0.77
CA SER A 61 3.81 8.72 0.68
C SER A 61 4.38 8.26 2.03
N ALA A 62 4.87 9.20 2.84
CA ALA A 62 5.47 8.92 4.15
C ALA A 62 4.41 8.67 5.24
N LEU A 63 3.25 9.34 5.19
CA LEU A 63 2.12 9.16 6.11
C LEU A 63 1.32 7.86 5.85
N ARG A 64 1.99 6.83 5.36
CA ARG A 64 1.44 5.49 5.29
C ARG A 64 1.23 4.99 6.73
N ARG A 65 0.03 5.21 7.27
CA ARG A 65 -0.38 4.64 8.55
C ARG A 65 -0.21 3.12 8.46
N LYS A 66 0.75 2.56 9.19
CA LYS A 66 0.66 1.17 9.61
C LYS A 66 -0.61 1.09 10.45
N ARG A 67 -1.58 0.26 10.05
CA ARG A 67 -2.69 -0.04 10.96
C ARG A 67 -2.06 -0.63 12.21
N ASN A 68 -2.38 -0.06 13.38
CA ASN A 68 -2.05 -0.72 14.64
C ASN A 68 -2.84 -2.03 14.62
N VAL A 69 -2.13 -3.13 14.37
CA VAL A 69 -2.70 -4.46 14.50
C VAL A 69 -3.11 -4.58 15.97
N PRO A 70 -4.38 -4.90 16.28
CA PRO A 70 -4.79 -5.10 17.66
C PRO A 70 -3.86 -6.11 18.33
N VAL A 71 -3.57 -5.91 19.62
CA VAL A 71 -2.77 -6.87 20.39
C VAL A 71 -3.61 -8.14 20.54
N VAL A 72 -3.38 -9.11 19.65
CA VAL A 72 -4.01 -10.43 19.70
C VAL A 72 -2.99 -11.41 20.27
N ASP A 73 -3.43 -12.24 21.22
CA ASP A 73 -2.62 -13.34 21.73
C ASP A 73 -2.36 -14.36 20.61
N PHE A 74 -1.08 -14.50 20.26
CA PHE A 74 -0.61 -15.37 19.18
C PHE A 74 -0.14 -16.74 19.68
N THR A 75 -0.18 -17.03 21.00
CA THR A 75 0.17 -18.37 21.50
C THR A 75 -0.82 -19.45 21.07
N GLU A 76 -2.04 -19.05 20.74
CA GLU A 76 -3.08 -19.96 20.26
C GLU A 76 -2.86 -20.43 18.80
N LEU A 77 -1.96 -19.79 18.03
CA LEU A 77 -1.77 -20.13 16.60
C LEU A 77 -1.48 -21.61 16.37
N GLU A 78 -0.67 -22.20 17.24
CA GLU A 78 -0.21 -23.59 17.12
C GLU A 78 -1.31 -24.60 17.51
N ARG A 79 -2.34 -24.14 18.23
CA ARG A 79 -3.50 -24.93 18.67
C ARG A 79 -4.66 -24.91 17.68
N ILE A 80 -4.62 -24.00 16.70
CA ILE A 80 -5.67 -23.90 15.69
C ILE A 80 -5.55 -25.06 14.70
N ASP A 81 -6.65 -25.81 14.55
CA ASP A 81 -6.81 -26.86 13.56
C ASP A 81 -7.78 -26.45 12.44
N ALA A 82 -7.78 -27.19 11.34
CA ALA A 82 -8.58 -26.86 10.15
C ALA A 82 -10.07 -26.67 10.39
N LYS A 83 -10.64 -27.38 11.37
CA LYS A 83 -12.06 -27.26 11.76
C LYS A 83 -12.43 -25.85 12.22
N TYR A 84 -11.47 -25.08 12.72
CA TYR A 84 -11.69 -23.69 13.13
C TYR A 84 -12.10 -22.79 11.97
N PHE A 85 -11.76 -23.17 10.73
CA PHE A 85 -12.04 -22.36 9.55
C PHE A 85 -13.31 -22.78 8.80
N VAL A 86 -14.10 -23.72 9.33
CA VAL A 86 -15.24 -24.29 8.60
C VAL A 86 -16.55 -24.07 9.38
N ILE A 87 -17.55 -23.54 8.68
CA ILE A 87 -18.94 -23.41 9.15
C ILE A 87 -19.81 -24.36 8.34
N GLN A 88 -20.74 -25.06 9.00
CA GLN A 88 -21.82 -25.76 8.31
C GLN A 88 -22.93 -24.77 7.92
N ALA A 89 -23.23 -24.69 6.63
CA ALA A 89 -24.35 -23.93 6.11
C ALA A 89 -25.32 -24.86 5.37
N ASP A 90 -26.57 -24.43 5.17
CA ASP A 90 -27.65 -25.20 4.51
C ASP A 90 -27.33 -25.68 3.08
N GLY A 91 -26.22 -25.22 2.48
CA GLY A 91 -25.73 -25.62 1.16
C GLY A 91 -24.34 -26.25 1.15
N GLY A 92 -23.84 -26.75 2.28
CA GLY A 92 -22.53 -27.40 2.42
C GLY A 92 -21.58 -26.69 3.39
N GLU A 93 -20.35 -27.22 3.48
CA GLU A 93 -19.28 -26.62 4.28
C GLU A 93 -18.76 -25.34 3.63
N ARG A 94 -18.62 -24.26 4.40
CA ARG A 94 -18.10 -22.97 3.94
C ARG A 94 -16.99 -22.48 4.87
N LEU A 95 -16.15 -21.60 4.35
CA LEU A 95 -15.09 -21.00 5.15
C LEU A 95 -15.63 -19.94 6.11
N ASP A 96 -15.21 -20.03 7.38
CA ASP A 96 -15.37 -18.96 8.35
C ASP A 96 -14.37 -17.84 8.06
N ILE A 97 -14.85 -16.80 7.39
CA ILE A 97 -14.05 -15.64 7.05
C ILE A 97 -13.58 -14.87 8.30
N LEU A 98 -14.35 -14.89 9.39
CA LEU A 98 -13.98 -14.24 10.65
C LEU A 98 -12.87 -15.01 11.37
N ALA A 99 -12.90 -16.33 11.31
CA ALA A 99 -11.81 -17.18 11.82
C ALA A 99 -10.51 -16.93 11.05
N ILE A 100 -10.58 -16.84 9.72
CA ILE A 100 -9.42 -16.49 8.88
C ILE A 100 -8.90 -15.10 9.25
N ASP A 101 -9.79 -14.11 9.37
CA ASP A 101 -9.42 -12.74 9.76
C ASP A 101 -8.68 -12.70 11.11
N ARG A 102 -9.20 -13.41 12.13
CA ARG A 102 -8.55 -13.51 13.44
C ARG A 102 -7.14 -14.10 13.36
N VAL A 103 -6.96 -15.17 12.59
CA VAL A 103 -5.63 -15.77 12.38
C VAL A 103 -4.70 -14.82 11.65
N THR A 104 -5.20 -14.05 10.68
CA THR A 104 -4.37 -13.05 9.99
C THR A 104 -3.90 -11.96 10.93
N LEU A 105 -4.75 -11.52 11.87
CA LEU A 105 -4.37 -10.54 12.90
C LEU A 105 -3.32 -11.11 13.86
N MET A 106 -3.44 -12.38 14.26
CA MET A 106 -2.43 -13.03 15.09
C MET A 106 -1.08 -13.19 14.35
N LEU A 107 -1.10 -13.57 13.07
CA LEU A 107 0.09 -13.64 12.22
C LEU A 107 0.76 -12.27 12.06
N LEU A 108 -0.03 -11.23 11.81
CA LEU A 108 0.46 -9.85 11.74
C LEU A 108 0.97 -9.34 13.09
N GLY A 109 0.35 -9.75 14.20
CA GLY A 109 0.83 -9.45 15.55
C GLY A 109 2.20 -10.07 15.81
N LYS A 110 2.35 -11.37 15.53
CA LYS A 110 3.62 -12.12 15.69
C LYS A 110 4.73 -11.60 14.77
N TYR A 111 4.39 -11.20 13.54
CA TYR A 111 5.36 -10.81 12.50
C TYR A 111 5.11 -9.39 11.96
N SER A 112 4.87 -8.42 12.86
CA SER A 112 4.46 -7.04 12.53
C SER A 112 5.44 -6.23 11.67
N LYS A 113 6.68 -6.69 11.52
CA LYS A 113 7.72 -6.06 10.69
C LYS A 113 7.90 -6.73 9.33
N SER A 114 7.30 -7.89 9.11
CA SER A 114 7.50 -8.70 7.91
C SER A 114 6.48 -8.35 6.82
N SER A 115 6.84 -8.54 5.55
CA SER A 115 5.88 -8.40 4.45
C SER A 115 4.89 -9.58 4.43
N VAL A 116 3.73 -9.42 3.79
CA VAL A 116 2.74 -10.51 3.65
C VAL A 116 3.36 -11.77 3.06
N SER A 117 4.22 -11.64 2.05
CA SER A 117 4.94 -12.76 1.45
C SER A 117 5.88 -13.45 2.44
N ASP A 118 6.58 -12.68 3.26
CA ASP A 118 7.48 -13.23 4.29
C ASP A 118 6.68 -13.94 5.38
N ILE A 119 5.54 -13.38 5.80
CA ILE A 119 4.64 -14.01 6.78
C ILE A 119 4.13 -15.34 6.23
N MET A 120 3.68 -15.38 4.98
CA MET A 120 3.23 -16.62 4.32
C MET A 120 4.35 -17.65 4.23
N LEU A 121 5.58 -17.21 3.93
CA LEU A 121 6.74 -18.09 3.81
C LEU A 121 7.18 -18.65 5.17
N MET A 122 7.28 -17.80 6.19
CA MET A 122 7.70 -18.16 7.55
C MET A 122 6.72 -19.12 8.22
N ASN A 123 5.43 -19.02 7.89
CA ASN A 123 4.37 -19.85 8.48
C ASN A 123 3.92 -20.98 7.54
N ARG A 124 4.67 -21.26 6.48
CA ARG A 124 4.32 -22.28 5.49
C ARG A 124 4.02 -23.66 6.10
N PRO A 125 4.80 -24.22 7.04
CA PRO A 125 4.49 -25.54 7.62
C PRO A 125 3.12 -25.59 8.31
N LEU A 126 2.78 -24.51 9.03
CA LEU A 126 1.51 -24.37 9.74
C LEU A 126 0.34 -24.21 8.75
N ILE A 127 0.52 -23.38 7.73
CA ILE A 127 -0.48 -23.17 6.67
C ILE A 127 -0.72 -24.45 5.89
N ASP A 128 0.33 -25.21 5.57
CA ASP A 128 0.25 -26.49 4.86
C ASP A 128 -0.46 -27.56 5.73
N LYS A 129 -0.25 -27.56 7.06
CA LYS A 129 -1.00 -28.40 8.01
C LYS A 129 -2.50 -28.09 7.95
N TRP A 130 -2.89 -26.82 7.91
CA TRP A 130 -4.29 -26.43 7.79
C TRP A 130 -4.89 -26.81 6.43
N LEU A 131 -4.16 -26.54 5.35
CA LEU A 131 -4.61 -26.87 3.99
C LEU A 131 -4.86 -28.37 3.80
N THR A 132 -3.91 -29.21 4.23
CA THR A 132 -4.04 -30.68 4.11
C THR A 132 -5.21 -31.24 4.91
N SER A 133 -5.62 -30.55 5.96
CA SER A 133 -6.71 -30.97 6.85
C SER A 133 -8.07 -30.37 6.45
N LEU A 134 -8.12 -29.48 5.46
CA LEU A 134 -9.34 -28.89 4.91
C LEU A 134 -9.90 -29.72 3.75
N PRO A 135 -11.23 -29.71 3.54
CA PRO A 135 -11.85 -30.27 2.33
C PRO A 135 -11.21 -29.68 1.08
N VAL A 136 -10.93 -30.53 0.07
CA VAL A 136 -10.21 -30.15 -1.16
C VAL A 136 -10.84 -28.95 -1.86
N GLU A 137 -12.17 -28.86 -1.82
CA GLU A 137 -12.97 -27.79 -2.40
C GLU A 137 -12.68 -26.42 -1.77
N LEU A 138 -12.35 -26.39 -0.47
CA LEU A 138 -12.12 -25.17 0.30
C LEU A 138 -10.65 -24.74 0.34
N GLN A 139 -9.70 -25.65 0.04
CA GLN A 139 -8.26 -25.37 0.15
C GLN A 139 -7.80 -24.18 -0.69
N LYS A 140 -8.26 -24.12 -1.95
CA LYS A 140 -7.91 -23.03 -2.87
C LYS A 140 -8.45 -21.69 -2.39
N ASP A 141 -9.69 -21.67 -1.92
CA ASP A 141 -10.33 -20.45 -1.45
C ASP A 141 -9.74 -20.00 -0.11
N PHE A 142 -9.43 -20.93 0.81
CA PHE A 142 -8.77 -20.63 2.08
C PHE A 142 -7.44 -19.91 1.87
N ARG A 143 -6.57 -20.44 1.00
CA ARG A 143 -5.27 -19.82 0.71
C ARG A 143 -5.43 -18.43 0.14
N ARG A 144 -6.40 -18.23 -0.75
CA ARG A 144 -6.70 -16.94 -1.36
C ARG A 144 -7.22 -15.95 -0.31
N GLN A 145 -8.17 -16.36 0.53
CA GLN A 145 -8.75 -15.53 1.58
C GLN A 145 -7.69 -15.12 2.62
N LEU A 146 -6.82 -16.06 3.03
CA LEU A 146 -5.72 -15.79 3.94
C LEU A 146 -4.78 -14.69 3.40
N GLU A 147 -4.40 -14.78 2.12
CA GLU A 147 -3.54 -13.77 1.48
C GLU A 147 -4.23 -12.40 1.33
N ILE A 148 -5.52 -12.39 0.95
CA ILE A 148 -6.32 -11.16 0.84
C ILE A 148 -6.39 -10.47 2.20
N ARG A 149 -6.76 -11.21 3.25
CA ARG A 149 -6.92 -10.67 4.61
C ARG A 149 -5.60 -10.18 5.20
N LEU A 150 -4.50 -10.89 4.98
CA LEU A 150 -3.17 -10.40 5.37
C LEU A 150 -2.83 -9.06 4.69
N LYS A 151 -3.20 -8.86 3.41
CA LYS A 151 -2.99 -7.59 2.70
C LYS A 151 -3.93 -6.48 3.17
N GLU A 152 -5.16 -6.81 3.54
CA GLU A 152 -6.15 -5.86 4.07
C GLU A 152 -5.80 -5.37 5.49
N ASN A 153 -5.21 -6.26 6.29
CA ASN A 153 -4.90 -6.02 7.70
C ASN A 153 -3.48 -5.47 7.95
N SER A 154 -2.54 -5.56 6.99
CA SER A 154 -1.18 -4.96 7.08
C SER A 154 -1.13 -3.47 6.72
#